data_AF-A0A4Q5XRN9-F1
#
_entry.id   AF-A0A4Q5XRN9-F1
#
_cell.length_a   1.000
_cell.length_b   1.000
_cell.length_c   1.000
_cell.angle_alpha   90.00
_cell.angle_beta   90.00
_cell.angle_gamma   90.00
#
_symmetry.space_group_name_H-M   'P 1'
#
loop_
_entity.id
_entity.type
_entity.pdbx_description
1 polymer ?
#
loop_
_entity_poly.entity_id
_entity_poly.type
_entity_poly.pdbx_seq_one_letter_code
_entity_poly.pdbx_strand_id
1 'polypeptide(L)'
;MKKLAILFGAALAACAPDSGPEAPVTPVPEATRSPYSFELNLALTPRAAEMLASRDETVNVAVMYYGEPVSETAPGIDEHGVEIGLGRDDIEVAPQNAQVTAPGTGFDAANIASVKGEPEVLVNVYSSRKTHENNLLDCGIYQGPIAMAQKKPVEIKCDLIQGLNEDGDLIIETGTPGQ
;
A
#
# COMPACT_ATOMS: atom_id res chain seq x y z
N MET A 1 -77.34 -5.65 -22.63
CA MET A 1 -78.13 -4.94 -21.61
C MET A 1 -77.67 -5.38 -20.22
N LYS A 2 -77.61 -4.42 -19.28
CA LYS A 2 -77.49 -4.53 -17.81
C LYS A 2 -76.15 -4.98 -17.19
N LYS A 3 -75.51 -3.97 -16.58
CA LYS A 3 -74.61 -4.02 -15.41
C LYS A 3 -75.30 -4.70 -14.22
N LEU A 4 -74.55 -5.39 -13.35
CA LEU A 4 -74.40 -5.03 -11.93
C LEU A 4 -73.30 -5.89 -11.26
N ALA A 5 -72.57 -5.24 -10.35
CA ALA A 5 -71.40 -5.70 -9.61
C ALA A 5 -71.72 -6.66 -8.47
N ILE A 6 -70.74 -7.49 -8.05
CA ILE A 6 -70.51 -7.84 -6.64
C ILE A 6 -69.00 -7.97 -6.39
N LEU A 7 -68.50 -7.16 -5.46
CA LEU A 7 -67.17 -7.23 -4.84
C LEU A 7 -67.02 -8.50 -4.01
N PHE A 8 -65.86 -9.16 -4.07
CA PHE A 8 -65.32 -9.89 -2.92
C PHE A 8 -63.80 -9.70 -2.90
N GLY A 9 -63.33 -8.97 -1.89
CA GLY A 9 -61.91 -8.81 -1.60
C GLY A 9 -61.35 -10.11 -1.06
N ALA A 10 -60.25 -10.57 -1.65
CA ALA A 10 -59.37 -11.57 -1.06
C ALA A 10 -58.27 -10.82 -0.32
N ALA A 11 -58.31 -10.87 1.01
CA ALA A 11 -57.23 -10.39 1.87
C ALA A 11 -56.00 -11.27 1.65
N LEU A 12 -54.93 -10.68 1.09
CA LEU A 12 -53.61 -11.28 1.09
C LEU A 12 -53.03 -11.12 2.50
N ALA A 13 -52.99 -12.21 3.26
CA ALA A 13 -52.21 -12.28 4.49
C ALA A 13 -50.73 -12.14 4.12
N ALA A 14 -50.18 -10.96 4.40
CA ALA A 14 -48.75 -10.70 4.31
C ALA A 14 -48.05 -11.40 5.48
N CYS A 15 -47.23 -12.41 5.20
CA CYS A 15 -46.23 -12.90 6.14
C CYS A 15 -45.13 -11.82 6.23
N ALA A 16 -45.20 -10.96 7.24
CA ALA A 16 -44.06 -10.15 7.64
C ALA A 16 -43.04 -11.05 8.35
N PRO A 17 -41.74 -10.99 8.04
CA PRO A 17 -40.74 -11.56 8.92
C PRO A 17 -40.74 -10.78 10.23
N ASP A 18 -40.84 -11.53 11.33
CA ASP A 18 -40.73 -11.05 12.70
C ASP A 18 -39.36 -10.37 12.88
N SER A 19 -39.35 -9.03 12.88
CA SER A 19 -38.17 -8.24 13.22
C SER A 19 -37.95 -8.39 14.73
N GLY A 20 -37.19 -9.41 15.11
CA GLY A 20 -36.63 -9.52 16.45
C GLY A 20 -35.84 -8.26 16.80
N PRO A 21 -35.72 -7.91 18.10
CA PRO A 21 -35.04 -6.70 18.53
C PRO A 21 -33.59 -6.70 18.02
N GLU A 22 -33.24 -5.71 17.20
CA GLU A 22 -31.86 -5.42 16.82
C GLU A 22 -31.03 -5.28 18.09
N ALA A 23 -30.02 -6.15 18.23
CA ALA A 23 -29.04 -6.03 19.28
C ALA A 23 -28.40 -4.64 19.19
N PRO A 24 -28.17 -3.94 20.31
CA PRO A 24 -27.50 -2.64 20.29
C PRO A 24 -26.13 -2.83 19.65
N VAL A 25 -25.93 -2.19 18.49
CA VAL A 25 -24.65 -2.16 17.80
C VAL A 25 -23.74 -1.27 18.64
N THR A 26 -22.91 -1.86 19.48
CA THR A 26 -21.86 -1.13 20.18
C THR A 26 -20.94 -0.51 19.13
N PRO A 27 -20.79 0.82 19.06
CA PRO A 27 -19.85 1.42 18.13
C PRO A 27 -18.45 0.90 18.45
N VAL A 28 -17.83 0.23 17.48
CA VAL A 28 -16.43 -0.15 17.53
C VAL A 28 -15.63 1.16 17.59
N PRO A 29 -14.72 1.35 18.55
CA PRO A 29 -13.89 2.55 18.60
C PRO A 29 -13.16 2.71 17.27
N GLU A 30 -13.28 3.86 16.61
CA GLU A 30 -12.43 4.18 15.47
C GLU A 30 -10.97 4.14 15.94
N ALA A 31 -10.20 3.22 15.37
CA ALA A 31 -8.77 3.15 15.64
C ALA A 31 -8.16 4.52 15.31
N THR A 32 -7.53 5.14 16.30
CA THR A 32 -6.86 6.43 16.10
C THR A 32 -5.76 6.24 15.06
N ARG A 33 -5.97 6.85 13.89
CA ARG A 33 -5.03 6.80 12.77
C ARG A 33 -3.73 7.50 13.18
N SER A 34 -2.57 6.90 12.87
CA SER A 34 -1.26 7.52 13.13
C SER A 34 -1.16 8.91 12.48
N PRO A 35 -0.54 9.91 13.13
CA PRO A 35 -0.29 11.21 12.51
C PRO A 35 0.66 11.15 11.31
N TYR A 36 1.32 10.01 11.07
CA TYR A 36 2.23 9.79 9.94
C TYR A 36 1.63 8.91 8.85
N SER A 37 0.35 8.55 8.97
CA SER A 37 -0.36 7.80 7.93
C SER A 37 -0.61 8.62 6.67
N PHE A 38 -0.66 7.95 5.52
CA PHE A 38 -1.05 8.52 4.23
C PHE A 38 -1.51 7.42 3.27
N GLU A 39 -2.03 7.80 2.11
CA GLU A 39 -2.54 6.86 1.10
C GLU A 39 -1.59 6.78 -0.11
N LEU A 40 -1.59 5.64 -0.78
CA LEU A 40 -0.88 5.41 -2.03
C LEU A 40 -1.82 4.79 -3.07
N ASN A 41 -1.60 5.12 -4.34
CA ASN A 41 -2.18 4.44 -5.47
C ASN A 41 -1.06 3.65 -6.16
N LEU A 42 -1.12 2.32 -6.03
CA LEU A 42 -0.21 1.39 -6.68
C LEU A 42 -0.81 0.94 -8.02
N ALA A 43 -0.08 1.18 -9.11
CA ALA A 43 -0.45 0.75 -10.44
C ALA A 43 0.62 -0.17 -11.03
N LEU A 44 0.25 -1.43 -11.30
CA LEU A 44 1.06 -2.40 -12.03
C LEU A 44 0.70 -2.34 -13.51
N THR A 45 1.70 -2.50 -14.39
CA THR A 45 1.41 -2.87 -15.78
C THR A 45 0.80 -4.28 -15.83
N PRO A 46 -0.01 -4.61 -16.86
CA PRO A 46 -0.57 -5.96 -17.01
C PRO A 46 0.51 -7.06 -16.96
N ARG A 47 1.65 -6.85 -17.64
CA ARG A 47 2.76 -7.82 -17.64
C ARG A 47 3.40 -8.01 -16.26
N ALA A 48 3.50 -6.95 -15.44
CA ALA A 48 4.02 -7.06 -14.09
C ALA A 48 3.07 -7.84 -13.18
N ALA A 49 1.77 -7.53 -13.24
CA ALA A 49 0.75 -8.25 -12.50
C ALA A 49 0.70 -9.75 -12.87
N GLU A 50 0.70 -10.06 -14.17
CA GLU A 50 0.70 -11.44 -14.67
C GLU A 50 1.95 -12.23 -14.23
N MET A 51 3.12 -11.59 -14.28
CA MET A 51 4.39 -12.23 -13.91
C MET A 51 4.49 -12.53 -12.41
N LEU A 52 4.01 -11.62 -11.55
CA LEU A 52 3.98 -11.89 -10.12
C LEU A 52 2.97 -12.99 -9.80
N ALA A 53 1.78 -12.94 -10.42
CA ALA A 53 0.73 -13.93 -10.21
C ALA A 53 1.14 -15.33 -10.67
N SER A 54 1.86 -15.47 -11.79
CA SER A 54 2.35 -16.77 -12.27
C SER A 54 3.42 -17.41 -11.38
N ARG A 55 3.97 -16.63 -10.44
CA ARG A 55 5.06 -17.01 -9.54
C ARG A 55 4.67 -17.06 -8.08
N ASP A 56 3.38 -16.95 -7.77
CA ASP A 56 2.88 -16.83 -6.40
C ASP A 56 3.62 -15.73 -5.60
N GLU A 57 4.01 -14.64 -6.29
CA GLU A 57 4.76 -13.52 -5.72
C GLU A 57 3.82 -12.34 -5.45
N THR A 58 4.18 -11.51 -4.47
CA THR A 58 3.41 -10.31 -4.10
C THR A 58 4.25 -9.04 -4.23
N VAL A 59 3.64 -7.90 -3.98
CA VAL A 59 4.32 -6.60 -3.93
C VAL A 59 4.54 -6.22 -2.48
N ASN A 60 5.74 -5.78 -2.13
CA ASN A 60 6.03 -5.14 -0.85
C ASN A 60 6.19 -3.63 -1.05
N VAL A 61 5.35 -2.86 -0.36
CA VAL A 61 5.45 -1.41 -0.26
C VAL A 61 6.18 -1.09 1.05
N ALA A 62 7.45 -0.71 0.93
CA ALA A 62 8.27 -0.28 2.06
C ALA A 62 8.17 1.23 2.25
N VAL A 63 7.66 1.65 3.40
CA VAL A 63 7.50 3.06 3.78
C VAL A 63 8.52 3.37 4.85
N MET A 64 9.65 3.99 4.47
CA MET A 64 10.78 4.24 5.37
C MET A 64 10.75 5.70 5.82
N TYR A 65 10.62 5.92 7.12
CA TYR A 65 10.58 7.24 7.72
C TYR A 65 11.98 7.67 8.13
N TYR A 66 12.36 8.90 7.82
CA TYR A 66 13.69 9.43 8.13
C TYR A 66 13.68 10.96 8.26
N GLY A 67 14.83 11.56 8.55
CA GLY A 67 15.01 13.00 8.45
C GLY A 67 16.46 13.43 8.42
N GLU A 68 16.72 14.66 7.97
CA GLU A 68 18.05 15.27 8.01
C GLU A 68 18.48 15.45 9.47
N PRO A 69 19.71 15.08 9.87
CA PRO A 69 20.17 15.27 11.24
C PRO A 69 20.43 16.74 11.57
N VAL A 70 20.17 17.14 12.82
CA VAL A 70 20.53 18.50 13.32
C VAL A 70 22.04 18.71 13.42
N SER A 71 22.82 17.64 13.53
CA SER A 71 24.29 17.63 13.51
C SER A 71 24.83 16.25 13.16
N GLU A 72 26.09 16.16 12.73
CA GLU A 72 26.80 14.90 12.41
C GLU A 72 27.00 13.95 13.62
N THR A 73 26.65 14.41 14.82
CA THR A 73 26.76 13.66 16.09
C THR A 73 25.41 13.47 16.78
N ALA A 74 24.31 13.77 16.07
CA ALA A 74 22.98 13.68 16.63
C ALA A 74 22.65 12.22 17.02
N PRO A 75 21.96 11.99 18.15
CA PRO A 75 21.51 10.66 18.54
C PRO A 75 20.65 10.01 17.45
N GLY A 76 20.94 8.74 17.12
CA GLY A 76 20.18 7.98 16.13
C GLY A 76 20.56 8.22 14.66
N ILE A 77 21.64 8.98 14.42
CA ILE A 77 22.22 9.13 13.09
C ILE A 77 22.77 7.80 12.57
N ASP A 78 22.61 7.57 11.27
CA ASP A 78 23.12 6.40 10.59
C ASP A 78 24.66 6.38 10.53
N GLU A 79 25.22 5.25 10.07
CA GLU A 79 26.68 5.06 9.99
C GLU A 79 27.36 5.99 8.96
N HIS A 80 26.58 6.58 8.06
CA HIS A 80 27.06 7.51 7.05
C HIS A 80 26.99 8.97 7.50
N GLY A 81 26.34 9.27 8.63
CA GLY A 81 26.23 10.61 9.16
C GLY A 81 25.24 11.51 8.40
N VAL A 82 24.29 10.92 7.66
CA VAL A 82 23.44 11.64 6.69
C VAL A 82 21.97 11.64 7.06
N GLU A 83 21.50 10.64 7.80
CA GLU A 83 20.07 10.45 8.06
C GLU A 83 19.80 10.00 9.51
N ILE A 84 18.69 10.47 10.09
CA ILE A 84 18.10 9.90 11.30
C ILE A 84 17.02 8.91 10.86
N GLY A 85 17.19 7.63 11.18
CA GLY A 85 16.14 6.63 10.96
C GLY A 85 14.98 6.81 11.92
N LEU A 86 13.75 6.85 11.40
CA LEU A 86 12.51 6.97 12.17
C LEU A 86 11.60 5.74 11.97
N GLY A 87 12.17 4.60 11.61
CA GLY A 87 11.46 3.33 11.42
C GLY A 87 10.82 3.17 10.04
N ARG A 88 9.95 2.15 9.91
CA ARG A 88 9.31 1.80 8.62
C ARG A 88 8.04 0.99 8.78
N ASP A 89 7.14 1.10 7.81
CA ASP A 89 6.07 0.12 7.58
C ASP A 89 6.41 -0.78 6.38
N ASP A 90 6.06 -2.07 6.49
CA ASP A 90 6.10 -3.05 5.40
C ASP A 90 4.67 -3.51 5.10
N ILE A 91 4.22 -3.24 3.88
CA ILE A 91 2.84 -3.51 3.49
C ILE A 91 2.85 -4.44 2.28
N GLU A 92 2.34 -5.65 2.49
CA GLU A 92 2.20 -6.62 1.42
C GLU A 92 0.89 -6.42 0.66
N VAL A 93 0.98 -6.43 -0.67
CA VAL A 93 -0.13 -6.19 -1.58
C VAL A 93 -0.19 -7.29 -2.63
N ALA A 94 -1.40 -7.75 -2.93
CA ALA A 94 -1.64 -8.70 -4.02
C ALA A 94 -1.13 -8.16 -5.38
N PRO A 95 -0.79 -9.03 -6.36
CA PRO A 95 -0.25 -8.63 -7.65
C PRO A 95 -1.29 -7.98 -8.58
N GLN A 96 -1.84 -6.84 -8.17
CA GLN A 96 -2.86 -6.07 -8.88
C GLN A 96 -2.78 -4.59 -8.50
N ASN A 97 -3.49 -3.75 -9.23
CA ASN A 97 -3.68 -2.36 -8.84
C ASN A 97 -4.38 -2.27 -7.48
N ALA A 98 -3.93 -1.36 -6.63
CA ALA A 98 -4.45 -1.22 -5.28
C ALA A 98 -4.36 0.23 -4.78
N GLN A 99 -5.34 0.61 -3.98
CA GLN A 99 -5.16 1.71 -3.03
C GLN A 99 -4.61 1.13 -1.74
N VAL A 100 -3.49 1.68 -1.28
CA VAL A 100 -2.73 1.16 -0.13
C VAL A 100 -2.68 2.25 0.92
N THR A 101 -3.04 1.91 2.16
CA THR A 101 -2.85 2.81 3.29
C THR A 101 -1.48 2.54 3.91
N ALA A 102 -0.61 3.54 3.95
CA ALA A 102 0.55 3.55 4.84
C ALA A 102 0.06 3.87 6.25
N PRO A 103 0.12 2.91 7.19
CA PRO A 103 -0.54 3.08 8.48
C PRO A 103 0.21 4.02 9.42
N GLY A 104 1.50 4.28 9.20
CA GLY A 104 2.32 5.12 10.08
C GLY A 104 2.62 4.48 11.42
N THR A 105 2.43 3.17 11.55
CA THR A 105 2.55 2.43 12.82
C THR A 105 4.00 2.07 13.16
N GLY A 106 4.85 1.94 12.14
CA GLY A 106 6.28 1.71 12.28
C GLY A 106 7.10 2.99 12.42
N PHE A 107 6.47 4.16 12.54
CA PHE A 107 7.17 5.40 12.85
C PHE A 107 7.65 5.38 14.31
N ASP A 108 8.96 5.54 14.52
CA ASP A 108 9.60 5.65 15.83
C ASP A 108 10.04 7.09 16.11
N ALA A 109 9.38 7.72 17.08
CA ALA A 109 9.66 9.10 17.47
C ALA A 109 10.86 9.23 18.44
N ALA A 110 11.54 8.14 18.82
CA ALA A 110 12.59 8.17 19.83
C ALA A 110 13.69 9.22 19.54
N ASN A 111 14.05 9.41 18.27
CA ASN A 111 15.07 10.37 17.84
C ASN A 111 14.51 11.56 17.05
N ILE A 112 13.20 11.86 17.14
CA ILE A 112 12.61 12.95 16.34
C ILE A 112 13.22 14.33 16.65
N ALA A 113 13.69 14.55 17.88
CA ALA A 113 14.36 15.79 18.27
C ALA A 113 15.76 15.95 17.61
N SER A 114 16.31 14.86 17.06
CA SER A 114 17.55 14.86 16.28
C SER A 114 17.32 15.24 14.82
N VAL A 115 16.07 15.37 14.38
CA VAL A 115 15.70 15.72 13.00
C VAL A 115 15.61 17.23 12.83
N LYS A 116 16.26 17.73 11.80
CA LYS A 116 16.20 19.11 11.35
C LYS A 116 14.96 19.29 10.49
N GLY A 117 13.99 20.04 11.03
CA GLY A 117 12.75 20.33 10.31
C GLY A 117 11.72 19.22 10.44
N GLU A 118 11.01 18.94 9.36
CA GLU A 118 9.92 17.95 9.33
C GLU A 118 10.44 16.56 8.93
N PRO A 119 9.84 15.47 9.45
CA PRO A 119 10.18 14.13 9.01
C PRO A 119 9.81 13.89 7.54
N GLU A 120 10.66 13.12 6.88
CA GLU A 120 10.54 12.69 5.50
C GLU A 120 10.19 11.20 5.42
N VAL A 121 9.79 10.77 4.23
CA VAL A 121 9.50 9.39 3.91
C VAL A 121 10.00 9.01 2.53
N LEU A 122 10.58 7.82 2.44
CA LEU A 122 10.90 7.13 1.20
C LEU A 122 9.92 5.96 1.06
N VAL A 123 9.07 6.03 0.04
CA VAL A 123 8.28 4.89 -0.42
C VAL A 123 9.08 4.18 -1.50
N ASN A 124 9.50 2.96 -1.20
CA ASN A 124 10.17 2.06 -2.13
C ASN A 124 9.33 0.81 -2.33
N VAL A 125 9.14 0.39 -3.57
CA VAL A 125 8.26 -0.74 -3.92
C VAL A 125 9.03 -1.78 -4.71
N TYR A 126 8.92 -3.03 -4.30
CA TYR A 126 9.63 -4.17 -4.88
C TYR A 126 8.76 -5.44 -4.79
N SER A 127 9.09 -6.49 -5.54
CA SER A 127 8.46 -7.80 -5.31
C SER A 127 8.82 -8.31 -3.92
N SER A 128 7.91 -8.98 -3.23
CA SER A 128 8.10 -9.40 -1.82
C SER A 128 9.24 -10.39 -1.60
N ARG A 129 9.78 -10.97 -2.69
CA ARG A 129 10.87 -11.94 -2.70
C ARG A 129 10.56 -13.18 -1.86
N LYS A 130 9.30 -13.62 -1.90
CA LYS A 130 8.85 -14.82 -1.19
C LYS A 130 9.17 -16.07 -1.99
N THR A 131 9.09 -15.99 -3.31
CA THR A 131 9.32 -17.12 -4.21
C THR A 131 10.57 -16.92 -5.06
N HIS A 132 11.04 -15.68 -5.21
CA HIS A 132 12.26 -15.34 -5.96
C HIS A 132 13.20 -14.47 -5.13
N GLU A 133 14.51 -14.73 -5.17
CA GLU A 133 15.48 -13.96 -4.37
C GLU A 133 15.66 -12.51 -4.87
N ASN A 134 15.42 -12.31 -6.16
CA ASN A 134 15.60 -11.04 -6.85
C ASN A 134 14.31 -10.23 -6.87
N ASN A 135 14.47 -8.90 -6.87
CA ASN A 135 13.37 -8.01 -7.18
C ASN A 135 12.98 -8.18 -8.66
N LEU A 136 11.69 -8.29 -8.94
CA LEU A 136 11.14 -8.41 -10.30
C LEU A 136 10.60 -7.08 -10.84
N LEU A 137 10.42 -6.08 -9.98
CA LEU A 137 9.70 -4.84 -10.29
C LEU A 137 10.63 -3.64 -10.46
N ASP A 138 10.42 -2.87 -11.51
CA ASP A 138 10.93 -1.51 -11.68
C ASP A 138 9.79 -0.55 -11.35
N CYS A 139 9.87 0.09 -10.17
CA CYS A 139 8.85 0.98 -9.67
C CYS A 139 9.37 2.41 -9.53
N GLY A 140 8.48 3.37 -9.74
CA GLY A 140 8.70 4.72 -9.24
C GLY A 140 8.85 4.74 -7.71
N ILE A 141 9.49 5.78 -7.20
CA ILE A 141 9.61 6.04 -5.76
C ILE A 141 8.92 7.35 -5.41
N TYR A 142 8.56 7.50 -4.14
CA TYR A 142 8.27 8.80 -3.56
C TYR A 142 9.30 9.09 -2.49
N GLN A 143 9.89 10.27 -2.52
CA GLN A 143 10.80 10.74 -1.49
C GLN A 143 10.48 12.20 -1.17
N GLY A 144 10.27 12.50 0.12
CA GLY A 144 10.08 13.86 0.60
C GLY A 144 9.23 13.95 1.87
N PRO A 145 8.75 15.14 2.24
CA PRO A 145 8.07 15.35 3.51
C PRO A 145 6.79 14.51 3.64
N ILE A 146 6.55 13.94 4.82
CA ILE A 146 5.33 13.17 5.12
C ILE A 146 4.09 14.06 4.91
N ALA A 147 4.15 15.31 5.33
CA ALA A 147 3.08 16.28 5.18
C ALA A 147 2.67 16.51 3.71
N MET A 148 3.55 16.25 2.74
CA MET A 148 3.21 16.34 1.31
C MET A 148 2.53 15.06 0.81
N ALA A 149 2.96 13.89 1.28
CA ALA A 149 2.30 12.60 1.01
C ALA A 149 0.86 12.55 1.58
N GLN A 150 0.60 13.31 2.64
CA GLN A 150 -0.74 13.40 3.25
C GLN A 150 -1.74 14.27 2.47
N LYS A 151 -1.27 15.11 1.53
CA LYS A 151 -2.16 16.02 0.79
C LYS A 151 -2.98 15.31 -0.27
N LYS A 152 -2.49 14.19 -0.79
CA LYS A 152 -3.14 13.36 -1.81
C LYS A 152 -2.45 12.01 -1.87
N PRO A 153 -3.12 10.95 -2.36
CA PRO A 153 -2.48 9.66 -2.56
C PRO A 153 -1.17 9.78 -3.36
N VAL A 154 -0.13 9.09 -2.88
CA VAL A 154 1.15 8.97 -3.57
C VAL A 154 0.98 8.01 -4.76
N GLU A 155 1.30 8.45 -5.96
CA GLU A 155 1.19 7.64 -7.17
C GLU A 155 2.47 6.83 -7.39
N ILE A 156 2.39 5.50 -7.31
CA ILE A 156 3.50 4.59 -7.63
C ILE A 156 3.10 3.74 -8.82
N LYS A 157 3.88 3.84 -9.90
CA LYS A 157 3.74 3.00 -11.08
C LYS A 157 4.87 2.00 -11.10
N CYS A 158 4.53 0.75 -11.35
CA CYS A 158 5.47 -0.36 -11.42
C CYS A 158 5.33 -1.09 -12.74
N ASP A 159 6.47 -1.51 -13.24
CA ASP A 159 6.60 -2.42 -14.36
C ASP A 159 7.57 -3.55 -14.01
N LEU A 160 7.81 -4.49 -14.93
CA LEU A 160 8.91 -5.43 -14.81
C LEU A 160 10.23 -4.74 -15.10
N ILE A 161 11.28 -5.15 -14.37
CA ILE A 161 12.66 -4.80 -14.71
C ILE A 161 12.93 -5.23 -16.16
N GLN A 162 13.59 -4.37 -16.93
CA GLN A 162 13.92 -4.69 -18.31
C GLN A 162 14.93 -5.84 -18.40
N GLY A 163 14.76 -6.67 -19.42
CA GLY A 163 15.65 -7.79 -19.68
C GLY A 163 15.41 -9.00 -18.78
N LEU A 164 14.28 -9.11 -18.06
CA LEU A 164 13.93 -10.37 -17.41
C LEU A 164 13.51 -11.44 -18.42
N ASN A 165 13.96 -12.68 -18.24
CA ASN A 165 13.47 -13.85 -18.97
C ASN A 165 12.14 -14.37 -18.38
N GLU A 166 11.65 -15.48 -18.94
CA GLU A 166 10.43 -16.16 -18.48
C GLU A 166 10.55 -16.82 -17.10
N ASP A 167 11.75 -16.83 -16.51
CA ASP A 167 12.04 -17.30 -15.14
C ASP A 167 12.22 -16.14 -14.15
N GLY A 168 12.27 -14.89 -14.62
CA GLY A 168 12.46 -13.71 -13.77
C GLY A 168 13.92 -13.42 -13.46
N ASP A 169 14.82 -14.03 -14.22
CA ASP A 169 16.25 -13.76 -14.19
C ASP A 169 16.59 -12.72 -15.25
N LEU A 170 17.58 -11.88 -14.95
CA LEU A 170 18.14 -10.97 -15.94
C LEU A 170 18.80 -11.76 -17.07
N ILE A 171 18.33 -11.53 -18.29
CA ILE A 171 19.00 -11.88 -19.53
C ILE A 171 20.27 -11.04 -19.59
N ILE A 172 21.36 -11.62 -19.10
CA ILE A 172 22.69 -11.10 -19.37
C ILE A 172 22.94 -11.41 -20.85
N GLU A 173 22.79 -10.41 -21.72
CA GLU A 173 23.40 -10.49 -23.04
C GLU A 173 24.91 -10.61 -22.82
N THR A 174 25.43 -11.83 -22.83
CA THR A 174 26.87 -12.06 -22.88
C THR A 174 27.31 -11.54 -24.24
N GLY A 175 27.65 -10.26 -24.30
CA GLY A 175 28.25 -9.66 -25.48
C GLY A 175 29.47 -10.50 -25.83
N THR A 176 29.42 -11.17 -26.99
CA THR A 176 30.60 -11.81 -27.57
C THR A 176 31.67 -10.72 -27.67
N PRO A 177 32.83 -10.84 -27.01
CA PRO A 177 33.87 -9.84 -27.14
C PRO A 177 34.37 -9.83 -28.58
N GLY A 178 34.17 -8.72 -29.29
CA GLY A 178 34.84 -8.39 -30.54
C GLY A 178 34.53 -9.31 -31.72
N GLN A 179 33.71 -8.81 -32.65
CA GLN A 179 33.80 -9.19 -34.05
C GLN A 179 33.93 -7.93 -34.90
#